data_AF-A0A353ZE52-F1
#
_entry.id   AF-A0A353ZE52-F1
#
_cell.length_a   1.000
_cell.length_b   1.000
_cell.length_c   1.000
_cell.angle_alpha   90.00
_cell.angle_beta   90.00
_cell.angle_gamma   90.00
#
_symmetry.space_group_name_H-M   'P 1'
#
loop_
_entity.id
_entity.type
_entity.pdbx_description
1 polymer ?
#
loop_
_entity_poly.entity_id
_entity_poly.type
_entity_poly.pdbx_seq_one_letter_code
_entity_poly.pdbx_strand_id
1 'polypeptide(L)'
;PLGRATLNEQAAAAAGGNPISREIRELHARWLLSPREDLGGQTPREILFLNRRHLSQDLHNRCESWSLTGLAPPPLPLSSPAFQSAGIGLHEAVMYYHLVRELLWSSWEHWSETLRGPQSELSATPQFLDESIAAEAERLVQVRDQWLDSPAVDSGHRTPRSIIQNERRRVPEALTPEEALIDPDCPCCQMLAELPGPCFWHLDGSDLDEDFAFDVHEATFADWEQSRWRWDDDTCESGLGATRCDSESNPRVSPADAPSGSETSTILTATSAASASTATATGIQPTVSNPPLPIGLAVYIAALHVAELISAIQSTGPRKERSTSDERIPADERMMEHLNRHFGNLRALLPTPNQTTWPGGAGDSLLLPALERLYETLAEVSVAHPQLDALCQNLAHELSRIVQAALGAMAPPPGRADTSGPPEPGEAPGRP
;
A
#
# COMPACT_ATOMS: atom_id res chain seq x y z
N PRO A 1 -23.41 -5.19 11.41
CA PRO A 1 -22.95 -6.59 11.50
C PRO A 1 -21.52 -6.80 10.98
N LEU A 2 -21.17 -6.21 9.83
CA LEU A 2 -19.93 -6.48 9.08
C LEU A 2 -18.62 -5.92 9.66
N GLY A 3 -18.68 -5.17 10.75
CA GLY A 3 -17.49 -4.66 11.46
C GLY A 3 -17.28 -5.26 12.85
N ARG A 4 -18.11 -6.22 13.28
CA ARG A 4 -18.02 -6.75 14.65
C ARG A 4 -16.83 -7.69 14.85
N ALA A 5 -16.48 -8.50 13.86
CA ALA A 5 -15.35 -9.42 13.95
C ALA A 5 -14.00 -8.67 13.85
N THR A 6 -13.82 -7.83 12.82
CA THR A 6 -12.58 -7.08 12.58
C THR A 6 -12.26 -6.05 13.65
N LEU A 7 -13.24 -5.24 14.10
CA LEU A 7 -13.00 -4.26 15.16
C LEU A 7 -12.75 -4.91 16.53
N ASN A 8 -13.40 -6.04 16.82
CA ASN A 8 -13.14 -6.79 18.06
C ASN A 8 -11.79 -7.53 18.01
N GLU A 9 -11.34 -8.01 16.86
CA GLU A 9 -10.02 -8.65 16.70
C GLU A 9 -8.87 -7.63 16.78
N GLN A 10 -8.98 -6.50 16.09
CA GLN A 10 -7.96 -5.44 16.16
C GLN A 10 -7.82 -4.87 17.58
N ALA A 11 -8.93 -4.74 18.33
CA ALA A 11 -8.88 -4.34 19.74
C ALA A 11 -8.30 -5.42 20.67
N ALA A 12 -8.50 -6.71 20.36
CA ALA A 12 -8.00 -7.83 21.18
C ALA A 12 -6.52 -8.15 20.96
N ALA A 13 -5.98 -7.88 19.77
CA ALA A 13 -4.57 -8.10 19.44
C ALA A 13 -3.61 -7.27 20.32
N ALA A 14 -4.02 -6.07 20.74
CA ALA A 14 -3.21 -5.18 21.56
C ALA A 14 -3.12 -5.57 23.06
N ALA A 15 -3.92 -6.53 23.54
CA ALA A 15 -4.10 -6.80 24.97
C ALA A 15 -3.97 -8.28 25.38
N GLY A 16 -3.23 -9.09 24.61
CA GLY A 16 -3.00 -10.51 24.91
C GLY A 16 -3.94 -11.49 24.23
N GLY A 17 -4.70 -11.05 23.21
CA GLY A 17 -5.45 -11.88 22.28
C GLY A 17 -6.64 -12.62 22.89
N ASN A 18 -7.81 -12.54 22.26
CA ASN A 18 -8.92 -13.44 22.61
C ASN A 18 -8.49 -14.89 22.29
N PRO A 19 -8.51 -15.84 23.25
CA PRO A 19 -8.10 -17.22 22.98
C PRO A 19 -8.87 -17.87 21.83
N ILE A 20 -10.14 -17.49 21.64
CA ILE A 20 -10.99 -17.95 20.54
C ILE A 20 -10.46 -17.45 19.18
N SER A 21 -10.01 -16.20 19.10
CA SER A 21 -9.44 -15.65 17.86
C SER A 21 -8.18 -16.41 17.45
N ARG A 22 -7.34 -16.82 18.42
CA ARG A 22 -6.18 -17.67 18.15
C ARG A 22 -6.58 -19.05 17.63
N GLU A 23 -7.59 -19.69 18.24
CA GLU A 23 -8.09 -21.00 17.79
C GLU A 23 -8.67 -20.94 16.38
N ILE A 24 -9.44 -19.89 16.06
CA ILE A 24 -9.97 -19.66 14.71
C ILE A 24 -8.84 -19.47 13.70
N ARG A 25 -7.83 -18.66 14.04
CA ARG A 25 -6.64 -18.47 13.21
C ARG A 25 -5.91 -19.79 12.95
N GLU A 26 -5.65 -20.57 13.99
CA GLU A 26 -4.98 -21.88 13.87
C GLU A 26 -5.77 -22.86 13.01
N LEU A 27 -7.11 -22.88 13.14
CA LEU A 27 -7.98 -23.70 12.32
C LEU A 27 -7.93 -23.28 10.85
N HIS A 28 -7.97 -21.97 10.58
CA HIS A 28 -7.87 -21.43 9.23
C HIS A 28 -6.50 -21.71 8.60
N ALA A 29 -5.41 -21.52 9.34
CA ALA A 29 -4.05 -21.81 8.88
C ALA A 29 -3.90 -23.30 8.52
N ARG A 30 -4.41 -24.20 9.39
CA ARG A 30 -4.41 -25.63 9.14
C ARG A 30 -5.20 -25.99 7.88
N TRP A 31 -6.37 -25.38 7.67
CA TRP A 31 -7.16 -25.56 6.46
C TRP A 31 -6.39 -25.15 5.20
N LEU A 32 -5.75 -23.98 5.21
CA LEU A 32 -5.01 -23.46 4.07
C LEU A 32 -3.78 -24.30 3.69
N LEU A 33 -3.14 -24.93 4.67
CA LEU A 33 -1.92 -25.72 4.49
C LEU A 33 -2.17 -27.24 4.38
N SER A 34 -3.41 -27.69 4.50
CA SER A 34 -3.74 -29.12 4.38
C SER A 34 -3.99 -29.50 2.91
N PRO A 35 -3.26 -30.48 2.36
CA PRO A 35 -3.54 -31.03 1.03
C PRO A 35 -4.97 -31.57 0.93
N ARG A 36 -5.60 -31.34 -0.22
CA ARG A 36 -6.98 -31.75 -0.46
C ARG A 36 -7.13 -32.59 -1.73
N GLU A 37 -7.85 -33.70 -1.62
CA GLU A 37 -8.09 -34.62 -2.74
C GLU A 37 -8.87 -33.94 -3.88
N ASP A 38 -9.87 -33.12 -3.54
CA ASP A 38 -10.66 -32.38 -4.53
C ASP A 38 -9.87 -31.26 -5.24
N LEU A 39 -8.70 -30.88 -4.69
CA LEU A 39 -7.72 -29.98 -5.31
C LEU A 39 -6.54 -30.75 -5.95
N GLY A 40 -6.69 -32.07 -6.16
CA GLY A 40 -5.65 -32.91 -6.75
C GLY A 40 -4.41 -33.09 -5.86
N GLY A 41 -4.59 -33.05 -4.54
CA GLY A 41 -3.51 -33.13 -3.56
C GLY A 41 -2.82 -31.79 -3.28
N GLN A 42 -3.25 -30.69 -3.90
CA GLN A 42 -2.77 -29.36 -3.57
C GLN A 42 -3.46 -28.81 -2.32
N THR A 43 -2.79 -27.88 -1.67
CA THR A 43 -3.33 -27.10 -0.55
C THR A 43 -4.17 -25.93 -1.09
N PRO A 44 -5.21 -25.47 -0.36
CA PRO A 44 -5.94 -24.26 -0.74
C PRO A 44 -5.02 -23.05 -0.93
N ARG A 45 -3.95 -22.94 -0.15
CA ARG A 45 -2.94 -21.89 -0.28
C ARG A 45 -2.28 -21.91 -1.66
N GLU A 46 -1.82 -23.06 -2.13
CA GLU A 46 -1.20 -23.18 -3.46
C GLU A 46 -2.14 -22.73 -4.59
N ILE A 47 -3.42 -23.05 -4.48
CA ILE A 47 -4.44 -22.62 -5.45
C ILE A 47 -4.70 -21.12 -5.39
N LEU A 48 -4.79 -20.54 -4.19
CA LEU A 48 -4.99 -19.10 -3.98
C LEU A 48 -3.86 -18.27 -4.60
N PHE A 49 -2.62 -18.75 -4.51
CA PHE A 49 -1.45 -18.03 -4.99
C PHE A 49 -1.03 -18.38 -6.42
N LEU A 50 -1.68 -19.37 -7.03
CA LEU A 50 -1.42 -19.75 -8.40
C LEU A 50 -1.67 -18.57 -9.34
N ASN A 51 -0.68 -18.22 -10.15
CA ASN A 51 -0.70 -17.11 -11.12
C ASN A 51 -0.93 -15.70 -10.53
N ARG A 52 -0.92 -15.51 -9.21
CA ARG A 52 -1.22 -14.20 -8.59
C ARG A 52 -0.37 -13.05 -9.16
N ARG A 53 0.96 -13.24 -9.29
CA ARG A 53 1.87 -12.21 -9.83
C ARG A 53 1.45 -11.75 -11.23
N HIS A 54 1.01 -12.67 -12.08
CA HIS A 54 0.53 -12.34 -13.42
C HIS A 54 -0.75 -11.48 -13.36
N LEU A 55 -1.68 -11.82 -12.46
CA LEU A 55 -2.93 -11.08 -12.30
C LEU A 55 -2.73 -9.69 -11.71
N SER A 56 -1.85 -9.56 -10.71
CA SER A 56 -1.47 -8.27 -10.13
C SER A 56 -0.84 -7.37 -11.19
N GLN A 57 0.06 -7.91 -12.02
CA GLN A 57 0.66 -7.14 -13.11
C GLN A 57 -0.37 -6.73 -14.17
N ASP A 58 -1.29 -7.61 -14.56
CA ASP A 58 -2.33 -7.29 -15.55
C ASP A 58 -3.27 -6.18 -15.04
N LEU A 59 -3.70 -6.26 -13.78
CA LEU A 59 -4.47 -5.20 -13.15
C LEU A 59 -3.70 -3.88 -13.08
N HIS A 60 -2.42 -3.92 -12.68
CA HIS A 60 -1.57 -2.73 -12.63
C HIS A 60 -1.43 -2.07 -14.01
N ASN A 61 -1.15 -2.85 -15.07
CA ASN A 61 -1.08 -2.34 -16.44
C ASN A 61 -2.40 -1.68 -16.88
N ARG A 62 -3.53 -2.19 -16.42
CA ARG A 62 -4.86 -1.60 -16.69
C ARG A 62 -5.09 -0.31 -15.93
N CYS A 63 -4.63 -0.21 -14.68
CA CYS A 63 -4.61 1.05 -13.93
C CYS A 63 -3.80 2.11 -14.70
N GLU A 64 -2.57 1.77 -15.12
CA GLU A 64 -1.72 2.68 -15.90
C GLU A 64 -2.37 3.11 -17.21
N SER A 65 -2.95 2.15 -17.95
CA SER A 65 -3.64 2.44 -19.21
C SER A 65 -4.81 3.39 -19.01
N TRP A 66 -5.59 3.20 -17.95
CA TRP A 66 -6.70 4.10 -17.63
C TRP A 66 -6.17 5.50 -17.25
N SER A 67 -5.16 5.59 -16.39
CA SER A 67 -4.57 6.88 -16.00
C SER A 67 -4.02 7.66 -17.19
N LEU A 68 -3.39 6.98 -18.15
CA LEU A 68 -2.80 7.62 -19.33
C LEU A 68 -3.85 8.05 -20.37
N THR A 69 -4.90 7.25 -20.57
CA THR A 69 -5.89 7.49 -21.63
C THR A 69 -7.13 8.26 -21.15
N GLY A 70 -7.37 8.30 -19.84
CA GLY A 70 -8.61 8.79 -19.25
C GLY A 70 -9.83 7.89 -19.52
N LEU A 71 -9.63 6.72 -20.12
CA LEU A 71 -10.69 5.80 -20.50
C LEU A 71 -10.60 4.51 -19.68
N ALA A 72 -11.71 4.15 -19.04
CA ALA A 72 -11.79 2.91 -18.29
C ALA A 72 -11.60 1.70 -19.22
N PRO A 73 -10.77 0.71 -18.86
CA PRO A 73 -10.54 -0.45 -19.69
C PRO A 73 -11.83 -1.29 -19.77
N PRO A 74 -12.16 -1.87 -20.94
CA PRO A 74 -13.33 -2.72 -21.05
C PRO A 74 -13.16 -3.97 -20.16
N PRO A 75 -14.23 -4.39 -19.45
CA PRO A 75 -14.19 -5.59 -18.63
C PRO A 75 -13.99 -6.84 -19.48
N LEU A 76 -13.32 -7.84 -18.94
CA LEU A 76 -13.24 -9.15 -19.59
C LEU A 76 -14.63 -9.79 -19.73
N PRO A 77 -14.91 -10.46 -20.87
CA PRO A 77 -16.11 -11.28 -21.02
C PRO A 77 -16.08 -12.46 -20.04
N LEU A 78 -17.23 -12.79 -19.46
CA LEU A 78 -17.38 -13.94 -18.54
C LEU A 78 -17.08 -15.28 -19.21
N SER A 79 -17.22 -15.35 -20.53
CA SER A 79 -16.90 -16.53 -21.34
C SER A 79 -15.43 -16.62 -21.73
N SER A 80 -14.61 -15.61 -21.40
CA SER A 80 -13.19 -15.63 -21.78
C SER A 80 -12.42 -16.62 -20.91
N PRO A 81 -11.44 -17.34 -21.46
CA PRO A 81 -10.57 -18.21 -20.66
C PRO A 81 -9.85 -17.44 -19.55
N ALA A 82 -9.44 -16.20 -19.83
CA ALA A 82 -8.82 -15.32 -18.85
C ALA A 82 -9.75 -14.97 -17.66
N PHE A 83 -11.07 -15.05 -17.81
CA PHE A 83 -12.02 -14.92 -16.70
C PHE A 83 -12.28 -16.26 -16.01
N GLN A 84 -12.49 -17.33 -16.78
CA GLN A 84 -12.92 -18.63 -16.24
C GLN A 84 -11.81 -19.42 -15.55
N SER A 85 -10.58 -19.32 -16.07
CA SER A 85 -9.42 -20.07 -15.60
C SER A 85 -8.28 -19.18 -15.14
N ALA A 86 -8.56 -17.89 -14.89
CA ALA A 86 -7.61 -17.08 -14.13
C ALA A 86 -7.41 -17.70 -12.75
N GLY A 87 -6.20 -17.55 -12.22
CA GLY A 87 -5.96 -17.75 -10.80
C GLY A 87 -6.75 -16.76 -9.95
N ILE A 88 -6.45 -16.76 -8.66
CA ILE A 88 -7.08 -15.85 -7.70
C ILE A 88 -6.19 -14.62 -7.55
N GLY A 89 -6.78 -13.43 -7.66
CA GLY A 89 -6.07 -12.18 -7.47
C GLY A 89 -5.95 -11.82 -5.99
N LEU A 90 -5.28 -10.71 -5.70
CA LEU A 90 -5.01 -10.31 -4.31
C LEU A 90 -6.29 -9.87 -3.60
N HIS A 91 -7.17 -9.15 -4.27
CA HIS A 91 -8.41 -8.68 -3.65
C HIS A 91 -9.32 -9.86 -3.30
N GLU A 92 -9.47 -10.82 -4.21
CA GLU A 92 -10.25 -12.04 -3.97
C GLU A 92 -9.62 -12.92 -2.88
N ALA A 93 -8.29 -13.02 -2.81
CA ALA A 93 -7.60 -13.72 -1.73
C ALA A 93 -7.88 -13.09 -0.35
N VAL A 94 -7.83 -11.75 -0.26
CA VAL A 94 -8.17 -11.02 0.98
C VAL A 94 -9.65 -11.19 1.33
N MET A 95 -10.55 -11.11 0.35
CA MET A 95 -11.99 -11.36 0.58
C MET A 95 -12.24 -12.80 1.05
N TYR A 96 -11.54 -13.78 0.48
CA TYR A 96 -11.62 -15.17 0.92
C TYR A 96 -11.14 -15.31 2.38
N TYR A 97 -10.04 -14.65 2.74
CA TYR A 97 -9.53 -14.68 4.12
C TYR A 97 -10.60 -14.19 5.11
N HIS A 98 -11.19 -13.01 4.88
CA HIS A 98 -12.21 -12.46 5.76
C HIS A 98 -13.49 -13.30 5.78
N LEU A 99 -13.90 -13.85 4.63
CA LEU A 99 -15.06 -14.73 4.57
C LEU A 99 -14.86 -15.97 5.44
N VAL A 100 -13.71 -16.66 5.36
CA VAL A 100 -13.47 -17.86 6.17
C VAL A 100 -13.46 -17.50 7.66
N ARG A 101 -12.85 -16.37 8.04
CA ARG A 101 -12.89 -15.88 9.43
C ARG A 101 -14.32 -15.63 9.91
N GLU A 102 -15.15 -14.99 9.10
CA GLU A 102 -16.57 -14.73 9.42
C GLU A 102 -17.36 -16.03 9.59
N LEU A 103 -17.14 -17.03 8.71
CA LEU A 103 -17.82 -18.32 8.79
C LEU A 103 -17.41 -19.10 10.05
N LEU A 104 -16.12 -19.14 10.37
CA LEU A 104 -15.62 -19.80 11.58
C LEU A 104 -16.15 -19.12 12.85
N TRP A 105 -16.14 -17.78 12.88
CA TRP A 105 -16.68 -17.01 14.00
C TRP A 105 -18.19 -17.23 14.17
N SER A 106 -18.95 -17.11 13.08
CA SER A 106 -20.39 -17.37 13.06
C SER A 106 -20.73 -18.79 13.49
N SER A 107 -19.89 -19.76 13.15
CA SER A 107 -20.05 -21.15 13.60
C SER A 107 -19.82 -21.29 15.09
N TRP A 108 -18.73 -20.71 15.59
CA TRP A 108 -18.40 -20.72 17.01
C TRP A 108 -19.50 -20.09 17.88
N GLU A 109 -20.05 -18.94 17.48
CA GLU A 109 -21.14 -18.27 18.20
C GLU A 109 -22.38 -19.15 18.27
N HIS A 110 -22.81 -19.70 17.13
CA HIS A 110 -23.98 -20.58 17.05
C HIS A 110 -23.83 -21.83 17.93
N TRP A 111 -22.67 -22.48 17.88
CA TRP A 111 -22.40 -23.66 18.70
C TRP A 111 -22.25 -23.33 20.18
N SER A 112 -21.66 -22.18 20.53
CA SER A 112 -21.56 -21.72 21.91
C SER A 112 -22.93 -21.46 22.53
N GLU A 113 -23.88 -20.92 21.76
CA GLU A 113 -25.26 -20.71 22.21
C GLU A 113 -26.01 -22.04 22.35
N THR A 114 -25.88 -22.92 21.34
CA THR A 114 -26.53 -24.24 21.32
C THR A 114 -26.08 -25.11 22.49
N LEU A 115 -24.77 -25.15 22.77
CA LEU A 115 -24.19 -25.93 23.88
C LEU A 115 -24.53 -25.37 25.27
N ARG A 116 -24.82 -24.07 25.38
CA ARG A 116 -25.32 -23.46 26.63
C ARG A 116 -26.81 -23.71 26.85
N GLY A 117 -27.53 -24.12 25.82
CA GLY A 117 -28.96 -24.40 25.89
C GLY A 117 -29.29 -25.70 26.63
N PRO A 118 -30.52 -25.84 27.17
CA PRO A 118 -30.98 -27.05 27.86
C PRO A 118 -31.04 -28.32 26.98
N GLN A 119 -30.77 -28.22 25.68
CA GLN A 119 -30.71 -29.35 24.75
C GLN A 119 -29.35 -30.09 24.75
N SER A 120 -28.37 -29.64 25.54
CA SER A 120 -27.03 -30.24 25.59
C SER A 120 -27.01 -31.74 25.94
N GLU A 121 -27.98 -32.23 26.73
CA GLU A 121 -27.99 -33.62 27.22
C GLU A 121 -28.35 -34.70 26.18
N LEU A 122 -28.86 -34.31 24.99
CA LEU A 122 -29.33 -35.24 23.95
C LEU A 122 -28.30 -35.54 22.84
N SER A 123 -27.09 -34.95 22.92
CA SER A 123 -26.25 -34.62 21.76
C SER A 123 -25.04 -35.55 21.48
N ALA A 124 -25.12 -36.87 21.73
CA ALA A 124 -23.96 -37.76 21.58
C ALA A 124 -24.11 -38.91 20.57
N THR A 125 -25.21 -39.01 19.82
CA THR A 125 -25.30 -40.02 18.76
C THR A 125 -24.55 -39.58 17.50
N PRO A 126 -23.80 -40.47 16.81
CA PRO A 126 -23.11 -40.13 15.57
C PRO A 126 -24.05 -39.56 14.49
N GLN A 127 -25.28 -40.07 14.40
CA GLN A 127 -26.31 -39.58 13.48
C GLN A 127 -26.68 -38.12 13.74
N PHE A 128 -26.80 -37.74 15.03
CA PHE A 128 -27.07 -36.34 15.39
C PHE A 128 -25.92 -35.42 14.98
N LEU A 129 -24.67 -35.89 15.09
CA LEU A 129 -23.51 -35.11 14.67
C LEU A 129 -23.52 -34.87 13.16
N ASP A 130 -23.77 -35.90 12.34
CA ASP A 130 -23.84 -35.76 10.88
C ASP A 130 -24.97 -34.82 10.44
N GLU A 131 -26.15 -34.95 11.03
CA GLU A 131 -27.29 -34.05 10.79
C GLU A 131 -26.97 -32.61 11.20
N SER A 132 -26.29 -32.43 12.32
CA SER A 132 -25.89 -31.10 12.81
C SER A 132 -24.82 -30.45 11.92
N ILE A 133 -23.85 -31.24 11.43
CA ILE A 133 -22.83 -30.75 10.48
C ILE A 133 -23.50 -30.32 9.17
N ALA A 134 -24.44 -31.11 8.65
CA ALA A 134 -25.17 -30.76 7.43
C ALA A 134 -26.01 -29.49 7.61
N ALA A 135 -26.75 -29.38 8.73
CA ALA A 135 -27.54 -28.20 9.06
C ALA A 135 -26.67 -26.94 9.24
N GLU A 136 -25.51 -27.09 9.88
CA GLU A 136 -24.55 -25.99 10.06
C GLU A 136 -23.93 -25.56 8.73
N ALA A 137 -23.60 -26.50 7.84
CA ALA A 137 -23.09 -26.19 6.50
C ALA A 137 -24.13 -25.39 5.68
N GLU A 138 -25.41 -25.76 5.73
CA GLU A 138 -26.49 -25.02 5.07
C GLU A 138 -26.64 -23.61 5.64
N ARG A 139 -26.58 -23.45 6.97
CA ARG A 139 -26.61 -22.14 7.61
C ARG A 139 -25.41 -21.28 7.20
N LEU A 140 -24.20 -21.84 7.18
CA LEU A 140 -22.99 -21.13 6.77
C LEU A 140 -23.01 -20.70 5.30
N VAL A 141 -23.71 -21.44 4.41
CA VAL A 141 -23.97 -20.97 3.04
C VAL A 141 -24.81 -19.69 3.04
N GLN A 142 -25.83 -19.60 3.89
CA GLN A 142 -26.64 -18.39 4.01
C GLN A 142 -25.83 -17.21 4.58
N VAL A 143 -25.00 -17.47 5.60
CA VAL A 143 -24.08 -16.46 6.17
C VAL A 143 -23.11 -15.96 5.11
N ARG A 144 -22.50 -16.86 4.33
CA ARG A 144 -21.62 -16.52 3.20
C ARG A 144 -22.32 -15.62 2.20
N ASP A 145 -23.50 -16.00 1.74
CA ASP A 145 -24.20 -15.25 0.69
C ASP A 145 -24.62 -13.87 1.20
N GLN A 146 -25.11 -13.79 2.44
CA GLN A 146 -25.38 -12.51 3.09
C GLN A 146 -24.12 -11.64 3.19
N TRP A 147 -22.98 -12.21 3.60
CA TRP A 147 -21.71 -11.49 3.72
C TRP A 147 -21.24 -10.96 2.36
N LEU A 148 -21.28 -11.80 1.32
CA LEU A 148 -20.87 -11.45 -0.03
C LEU A 148 -21.67 -10.29 -0.64
N ASP A 149 -22.95 -10.18 -0.27
CA ASP A 149 -23.88 -9.17 -0.81
C ASP A 149 -24.04 -7.94 0.07
N SER A 150 -23.42 -7.93 1.26
CA SER A 150 -23.46 -6.78 2.13
C SER A 150 -22.29 -5.82 1.88
N PRO A 151 -22.51 -4.49 1.89
CA PRO A 151 -21.44 -3.53 1.67
C PRO A 151 -20.43 -3.58 2.82
N ALA A 152 -19.14 -3.66 2.49
CA ALA A 152 -18.08 -3.57 3.48
C ALA A 152 -17.98 -2.13 3.99
N VAL A 153 -17.82 -1.97 5.31
CA VAL A 153 -17.81 -0.65 5.98
C VAL A 153 -16.70 0.24 5.42
N ASP A 154 -15.55 -0.34 5.12
CA ASP A 154 -14.34 0.37 4.74
C ASP A 154 -14.07 0.37 3.23
N SER A 155 -15.00 -0.14 2.41
CA SER A 155 -14.80 -0.31 0.96
C SER A 155 -15.69 0.60 0.10
N GLY A 156 -16.13 1.75 0.64
CA GLY A 156 -16.85 2.76 -0.15
C GLY A 156 -18.12 2.20 -0.83
N HIS A 157 -18.95 1.49 -0.05
CA HIS A 157 -20.18 0.81 -0.51
C HIS A 157 -19.99 -0.40 -1.42
N ARG A 158 -18.77 -0.80 -1.76
CA ARG A 158 -18.51 -2.03 -2.52
C ARG A 158 -18.90 -3.26 -1.68
N THR A 159 -19.43 -4.28 -2.34
CA THR A 159 -19.66 -5.58 -1.70
C THR A 159 -18.49 -6.50 -1.97
N PRO A 160 -18.18 -7.47 -1.10
CA PRO A 160 -17.15 -8.45 -1.40
C PRO A 160 -17.36 -9.16 -2.74
N ARG A 161 -18.63 -9.44 -3.10
CA ARG A 161 -18.97 -10.01 -4.42
C ARG A 161 -18.57 -9.08 -5.56
N SER A 162 -18.82 -7.77 -5.47
CA SER A 162 -18.45 -6.83 -6.54
C SER A 162 -16.94 -6.73 -6.69
N ILE A 163 -16.20 -6.70 -5.57
CA ILE A 163 -14.73 -6.64 -5.55
C ILE A 163 -14.15 -7.86 -6.27
N ILE A 164 -14.60 -9.07 -5.90
CA ILE A 164 -14.16 -10.33 -6.53
C ILE A 164 -14.48 -10.32 -8.02
N GLN A 165 -15.69 -9.90 -8.40
CA GLN A 165 -16.09 -9.88 -9.81
C GLN A 165 -15.28 -8.87 -10.62
N ASN A 166 -15.00 -7.68 -10.09
CA ASN A 166 -14.22 -6.66 -10.77
C ASN A 166 -12.77 -7.13 -10.98
N GLU A 167 -12.13 -7.71 -9.96
CA GLU A 167 -10.79 -8.28 -10.10
C GLU A 167 -10.75 -9.37 -11.17
N ARG A 168 -11.69 -10.32 -11.15
CA ARG A 168 -11.79 -11.38 -12.17
C ARG A 168 -12.06 -10.84 -13.57
N ARG A 169 -12.82 -9.74 -13.69
CA ARG A 169 -13.08 -9.04 -14.96
C ARG A 169 -11.94 -8.08 -15.35
N ARG A 170 -10.88 -7.99 -14.55
CA ARG A 170 -9.75 -7.08 -14.72
C ARG A 170 -10.21 -5.62 -14.83
N VAL A 171 -11.14 -5.23 -13.97
CA VAL A 171 -11.60 -3.86 -13.83
C VAL A 171 -10.93 -3.29 -12.60
N PRO A 172 -10.03 -2.28 -12.74
CA PRO A 172 -9.49 -1.57 -11.60
C PRO A 172 -10.60 -0.98 -10.71
N GLU A 173 -10.44 -1.08 -9.40
CA GLU A 173 -11.35 -0.49 -8.43
C GLU A 173 -11.08 1.01 -8.33
N ALA A 174 -11.65 1.81 -9.24
CA ALA A 174 -11.48 3.25 -9.18
C ALA A 174 -12.14 3.82 -7.92
N LEU A 175 -11.46 4.79 -7.31
CA LEU A 175 -11.93 5.60 -6.20
C LEU A 175 -12.57 6.87 -6.76
N THR A 176 -13.68 7.27 -6.15
CA THR A 176 -14.18 8.64 -6.26
C THR A 176 -13.25 9.60 -5.49
N PRO A 177 -13.23 10.91 -5.81
CA PRO A 177 -12.48 11.89 -5.03
C PRO A 177 -12.83 11.85 -3.54
N GLU A 178 -14.10 11.62 -3.21
CA GLU A 178 -14.58 11.50 -1.83
C GLU A 178 -14.01 10.26 -1.12
N GLU A 179 -13.86 9.13 -1.83
CA GLU A 179 -13.27 7.91 -1.27
C GLU A 179 -11.73 7.99 -1.18
N ALA A 180 -11.08 8.74 -2.07
CA ALA A 180 -9.64 8.96 -2.00
C ALA A 180 -9.24 9.87 -0.82
N LEU A 181 -10.19 10.64 -0.29
CA LEU A 181 -10.01 11.53 0.85
C LEU A 181 -10.15 10.76 2.18
N ILE A 182 -9.11 10.02 2.56
CA ILE A 182 -9.08 9.22 3.81
C ILE A 182 -9.25 10.11 5.06
N ASP A 183 -8.51 11.22 5.11
CA ASP A 183 -8.58 12.22 6.16
C ASP A 183 -8.87 13.59 5.52
N PRO A 184 -10.05 14.19 5.77
CA PRO A 184 -10.42 15.48 5.16
C PRO A 184 -9.56 16.63 5.65
N ASP A 185 -8.86 16.49 6.78
CA ASP A 185 -7.97 17.52 7.34
C ASP A 185 -6.50 17.31 6.92
N CYS A 186 -6.16 16.16 6.33
CA CYS A 186 -4.82 15.85 5.86
C CYS A 186 -4.53 16.49 4.49
N PRO A 187 -3.54 17.40 4.37
CA PRO A 187 -3.22 18.05 3.09
C PRO A 187 -2.79 17.07 1.99
N CYS A 188 -2.18 15.94 2.35
CA CYS A 188 -1.80 14.90 1.40
C CYS A 188 -3.01 14.15 0.85
N CYS A 189 -4.01 13.85 1.69
CA CYS A 189 -5.25 13.21 1.26
C CYS A 189 -6.10 14.16 0.39
N GLN A 190 -6.17 15.45 0.75
CA GLN A 190 -6.80 16.47 -0.09
C GLN A 190 -6.12 16.56 -1.45
N MET A 191 -4.78 16.61 -1.47
CA MET A 191 -4.03 16.65 -2.73
C MET A 191 -4.28 15.41 -3.58
N LEU A 192 -4.29 14.21 -3.00
CA LEU A 192 -4.59 12.97 -3.70
C LEU A 192 -5.99 13.00 -4.32
N ALA A 193 -7.00 13.47 -3.58
CA ALA A 193 -8.36 13.63 -4.07
C ALA A 193 -8.51 14.69 -5.18
N GLU A 194 -7.63 15.69 -5.20
CA GLU A 194 -7.60 16.77 -6.21
C GLU A 194 -6.80 16.41 -7.47
N LEU A 195 -6.02 15.31 -7.47
CA LEU A 195 -5.20 14.94 -8.63
C LEU A 195 -6.07 14.63 -9.85
N PRO A 196 -5.70 15.12 -11.05
CA PRO A 196 -6.42 14.77 -12.27
C PRO A 196 -6.20 13.30 -12.62
N GLY A 197 -7.30 12.59 -12.88
CA GLY A 197 -7.27 11.19 -13.29
C GLY A 197 -7.91 10.26 -12.25
N PRO A 198 -8.07 8.97 -12.58
CA PRO A 198 -8.59 7.99 -11.64
C PRO A 198 -7.54 7.68 -10.56
N CYS A 199 -7.97 7.66 -9.29
CA CYS A 199 -7.27 6.96 -8.23
C CYS A 199 -7.81 5.54 -8.14
N PHE A 200 -6.98 4.60 -7.67
CA PHE A 200 -7.36 3.19 -7.56
C PHE A 200 -7.23 2.70 -6.13
N TRP A 201 -8.22 1.93 -5.72
CA TRP A 201 -8.25 1.22 -4.47
C TRP A 201 -7.55 -0.13 -4.63
N HIS A 202 -6.72 -0.48 -3.66
CA HIS A 202 -6.02 -1.74 -3.63
C HIS A 202 -6.08 -2.34 -2.22
N LEU A 203 -6.32 -3.64 -2.15
CA LEU A 203 -6.09 -4.44 -0.95
C LEU A 203 -4.67 -5.00 -1.03
N ASP A 204 -3.86 -4.74 -0.02
CA ASP A 204 -2.44 -5.15 0.04
C ASP A 204 -2.20 -6.38 0.92
N GLY A 205 -3.20 -6.80 1.71
CA GLY A 205 -3.08 -7.91 2.66
C GLY A 205 -2.51 -7.51 4.02
N SER A 206 -2.44 -6.21 4.33
CA SER A 206 -2.01 -5.70 5.64
C SER A 206 -2.89 -6.17 6.81
N ASP A 207 -4.15 -6.50 6.54
CA ASP A 207 -5.10 -7.03 7.54
C ASP A 207 -4.99 -8.55 7.76
N LEU A 208 -4.08 -9.23 7.07
CA LEU A 208 -3.89 -10.68 7.20
C LEU A 208 -3.00 -11.01 8.41
N ASP A 209 -3.19 -12.20 8.99
CA ASP A 209 -2.30 -12.68 10.05
C ASP A 209 -0.87 -12.90 9.51
N GLU A 210 0.13 -12.71 10.36
CA GLU A 210 1.55 -12.77 9.97
C GLU A 210 2.07 -14.20 9.65
N ASP A 211 1.28 -15.25 9.91
CA ASP A 211 1.70 -16.64 9.70
C ASP A 211 1.88 -16.95 8.19
N PHE A 212 2.81 -17.86 7.86
CA PHE A 212 3.04 -18.31 6.47
C PHE A 212 1.76 -18.72 5.73
N ALA A 213 0.78 -19.28 6.44
CA ALA A 213 -0.49 -19.69 5.86
C ALA A 213 -1.22 -18.53 5.14
N PHE A 214 -1.05 -17.30 5.64
CA PHE A 214 -1.74 -16.10 5.16
C PHE A 214 -0.80 -15.12 4.47
N ASP A 215 0.52 -15.33 4.56
CA ASP A 215 1.48 -14.53 3.83
C ASP A 215 1.17 -14.58 2.34
N VAL A 216 0.95 -13.38 1.78
CA VAL A 216 0.64 -13.26 0.37
C VAL A 216 1.91 -13.18 -0.46
N HIS A 217 3.02 -12.67 0.04
CA HIS A 217 4.19 -12.30 -0.76
C HIS A 217 5.00 -13.51 -1.24
N GLU A 218 5.26 -14.45 -0.34
CA GLU A 218 6.18 -15.56 -0.50
C GLU A 218 5.45 -16.85 -0.84
N ALA A 219 5.90 -17.53 -1.89
CA ALA A 219 5.25 -18.75 -2.34
C ALA A 219 5.58 -19.94 -1.41
N THR A 220 6.77 -19.96 -0.82
CA THR A 220 7.30 -21.08 -0.04
C THR A 220 7.58 -20.68 1.40
N PHE A 221 7.54 -21.68 2.30
CA PHE A 221 7.82 -21.46 3.72
C PHE A 221 9.27 -20.97 3.94
N ALA A 222 10.22 -21.49 3.17
CA ALA A 222 11.62 -21.10 3.27
C ALA A 222 11.85 -19.62 2.89
N ASP A 223 11.19 -19.16 1.82
CA ASP A 223 11.28 -17.75 1.39
C ASP A 223 10.62 -16.81 2.41
N TRP A 224 9.49 -17.23 2.99
CA TRP A 224 8.82 -16.51 4.06
C TRP A 224 9.68 -16.40 5.32
N GLU A 225 10.28 -17.51 5.77
CA GLU A 225 11.15 -17.53 6.95
C GLU A 225 12.39 -16.65 6.73
N GLN A 226 13.00 -16.71 5.54
CA GLN A 226 14.11 -15.83 5.18
C GLN A 226 13.70 -14.36 5.15
N SER A 227 12.50 -14.05 4.64
CA SER A 227 11.99 -12.68 4.62
C SER A 227 11.79 -12.17 6.04
N ARG A 228 11.09 -12.93 6.90
CA ARG A 228 10.94 -12.60 8.33
C ARG A 228 12.27 -12.31 9.01
N TRP A 229 13.28 -13.14 8.74
CA TRP A 229 14.62 -12.93 9.30
C TRP A 229 15.25 -11.60 8.87
N ARG A 230 15.16 -11.22 7.58
CA ARG A 230 15.65 -9.92 7.09
C ARG A 230 14.91 -8.76 7.73
N TRP A 231 13.59 -8.85 7.83
CA TRP A 231 12.77 -7.82 8.48
C TRP A 231 13.14 -7.63 9.95
N ASP A 232 13.36 -8.72 10.70
CA ASP A 232 13.77 -8.65 12.09
C ASP A 232 15.17 -8.02 12.24
N ASP A 233 16.10 -8.32 11.34
CA ASP A 233 17.46 -7.74 11.32
C ASP A 233 17.42 -6.23 11.03
N ASP A 234 16.71 -5.82 9.98
CA ASP A 234 16.55 -4.40 9.61
C ASP A 234 15.85 -3.59 10.73
N THR A 235 14.89 -4.21 11.43
CA THR A 235 14.18 -3.57 12.56
C THR A 235 15.09 -3.45 13.79
N CYS A 236 16.04 -4.37 13.97
CA CYS A 236 17.08 -4.27 15.00
C CYS A 236 18.10 -3.18 14.67
N GLU A 237 18.59 -3.13 13.43
CA GLU A 237 19.61 -2.15 13.00
C GLU A 237 19.08 -0.71 12.96
N SER A 238 17.81 -0.52 12.58
CA SER A 238 17.17 0.80 12.53
C SER A 238 16.88 1.40 13.92
N GLY A 239 17.12 0.67 15.02
CA GLY A 239 16.87 1.13 16.38
C GLY A 239 15.39 1.31 16.73
N LEU A 240 14.48 1.06 15.78
CA LEU A 240 13.03 1.10 15.97
C LEU A 240 12.53 -0.08 16.81
N GLY A 241 13.28 -1.20 16.86
CA GLY A 241 12.94 -2.43 17.59
C GLY A 241 13.58 -2.61 18.98
N ALA A 242 14.35 -1.65 19.48
CA ALA A 242 15.26 -1.83 20.64
C ALA A 242 14.61 -2.28 21.97
N THR A 243 13.29 -2.33 22.08
CA THR A 243 12.62 -2.83 23.29
C THR A 243 12.41 -4.36 23.32
N ARG A 244 12.53 -5.06 22.18
CA ARG A 244 12.26 -6.50 22.12
C ARG A 244 13.51 -7.38 22.31
N CYS A 245 14.70 -6.90 21.95
CA CYS A 245 15.90 -7.74 21.88
C CYS A 245 16.59 -8.03 23.22
N ASP A 246 16.35 -7.23 24.26
CA ASP A 246 17.13 -7.32 25.51
C ASP A 246 16.55 -8.28 26.58
N SER A 247 15.40 -8.92 26.34
CA SER A 247 14.69 -9.68 27.39
C SER A 247 14.70 -11.21 27.26
N GLU A 248 15.19 -11.79 26.16
CA GLU A 248 15.22 -13.25 25.97
C GLU A 248 16.57 -13.78 25.45
N SER A 249 17.66 -13.44 26.11
CA SER A 249 18.92 -14.20 25.93
C SER A 249 18.83 -15.55 26.66
N ASN A 250 18.16 -16.52 26.03
CA ASN A 250 18.22 -17.93 26.39
C ASN A 250 19.54 -18.52 25.83
N PRO A 251 20.46 -19.09 26.64
CA PRO A 251 21.73 -19.61 26.13
C PRO A 251 21.49 -20.79 25.19
N ARG A 252 21.68 -20.56 23.89
CA ARG A 252 21.63 -21.59 22.85
C ARG A 252 22.71 -22.64 23.10
N VAL A 253 22.29 -23.90 23.18
CA VAL A 253 23.15 -25.09 23.19
C VAL A 253 23.77 -25.25 21.80
N SER A 254 25.10 -25.32 21.74
CA SER A 254 25.86 -25.60 20.52
C SER A 254 25.55 -26.99 19.95
N PRO A 255 25.33 -27.15 18.64
CA PRO A 255 25.18 -28.45 18.01
C PRO A 255 26.58 -28.99 17.66
N ALA A 256 27.21 -29.66 18.62
CA ALA A 256 28.30 -30.57 18.36
C ALA A 256 27.79 -31.97 18.72
N ASP A 257 27.56 -32.78 17.68
CA ASP A 257 27.47 -34.25 17.65
C ASP A 257 26.27 -34.74 16.82
N ALA A 258 26.47 -34.83 15.50
CA ALA A 258 25.68 -35.70 14.62
C ALA A 258 26.65 -36.63 13.87
N PRO A 259 26.43 -37.96 13.86
CA PRO A 259 27.35 -38.91 13.26
C PRO A 259 27.24 -38.96 11.73
N SER A 260 28.41 -39.06 11.11
CA SER A 260 28.62 -39.37 9.69
C SER A 260 28.06 -40.75 9.33
N GLY A 261 27.08 -40.78 8.42
CA GLY A 261 26.55 -41.98 7.79
C GLY A 261 26.35 -41.72 6.30
N SER A 262 27.27 -42.22 5.49
CA SER A 262 27.20 -42.12 4.03
C SER A 262 26.22 -43.14 3.49
N GLU A 263 25.37 -42.77 2.55
CA GLU A 263 24.96 -43.68 1.47
C GLU A 263 24.44 -42.92 0.26
N THR A 264 25.01 -43.28 -0.88
CA THR A 264 24.77 -42.81 -2.24
C THR A 264 23.36 -43.12 -2.73
N SER A 265 22.68 -42.13 -3.32
CA SER A 265 21.60 -42.40 -4.28
C SER A 265 21.60 -41.40 -5.42
N THR A 266 21.77 -41.96 -6.61
CA THR A 266 21.86 -41.31 -7.92
C THR A 266 20.45 -41.18 -8.50
N ILE A 267 19.93 -39.97 -8.66
CA ILE A 267 18.79 -39.71 -9.56
C ILE A 267 19.03 -38.40 -10.34
N LEU A 268 18.74 -38.50 -11.64
CA LEU A 268 18.90 -37.54 -12.72
C LEU A 268 18.15 -36.21 -12.49
N THR A 269 18.84 -35.10 -12.75
CA THR A 269 18.22 -33.81 -13.09
C THR A 269 18.78 -33.30 -14.41
N ALA A 270 17.88 -33.10 -15.36
CA ALA A 270 18.14 -32.43 -16.62
C ALA A 270 17.71 -30.95 -16.54
N THR A 271 18.51 -30.11 -17.20
CA THR A 271 18.20 -28.75 -17.73
C THR A 271 17.78 -27.65 -16.77
N SER A 272 18.59 -26.58 -16.68
CA SER A 272 18.45 -25.42 -17.59
C SER A 272 19.41 -24.30 -17.15
N ALA A 273 20.23 -23.84 -18.10
CA ALA A 273 21.12 -22.71 -17.94
C ALA A 273 20.42 -21.44 -18.44
N ALA A 274 20.31 -20.43 -17.58
CA ALA A 274 20.09 -19.04 -17.97
C ALA A 274 20.68 -18.12 -16.88
N SER A 275 21.92 -17.69 -17.08
CA SER A 275 22.30 -16.29 -17.29
C SER A 275 22.17 -15.40 -16.06
N ALA A 276 23.24 -15.39 -15.25
CA ALA A 276 23.58 -14.27 -14.40
C ALA A 276 24.18 -13.15 -15.27
N SER A 277 23.57 -11.96 -15.25
CA SER A 277 24.21 -10.72 -15.69
C SER A 277 24.31 -9.78 -14.50
N THR A 278 25.46 -9.84 -13.85
CA THR A 278 25.97 -8.82 -12.95
C THR A 278 26.36 -7.61 -13.80
N ALA A 279 25.59 -6.52 -13.70
CA ALA A 279 25.98 -5.23 -14.27
C ALA A 279 26.97 -4.55 -13.33
N THR A 280 28.25 -4.65 -13.69
CA THR A 280 29.34 -3.87 -13.12
C THR A 280 29.11 -2.39 -13.40
N ALA A 281 29.10 -1.57 -12.35
CA ALA A 281 29.07 -0.12 -12.44
C ALA A 281 30.32 0.40 -13.16
N THR A 282 30.12 0.93 -14.37
CA THR A 282 31.10 1.79 -15.04
C THR A 282 30.62 3.23 -14.97
N GLY A 283 31.47 4.09 -14.41
CA GLY A 283 31.23 5.52 -14.29
C GLY A 283 31.02 6.16 -15.65
N ILE A 284 29.80 6.61 -15.88
CA ILE A 284 29.43 7.55 -16.93
C ILE A 284 29.05 8.84 -16.20
N GLN A 285 29.81 9.92 -16.44
CA GLN A 285 29.37 11.24 -16.00
C GLN A 285 28.06 11.60 -16.72
N PRO A 286 27.01 12.03 -15.99
CA PRO A 286 25.75 12.39 -16.62
C PRO A 286 25.88 13.79 -17.22
N THR A 287 25.99 13.87 -18.55
CA THR A 287 25.75 15.11 -19.32
C THR A 287 24.43 15.08 -20.08
N VAL A 288 23.54 14.15 -19.73
CA VAL A 288 22.18 14.12 -20.27
C VAL A 288 21.30 14.97 -19.35
N SER A 289 20.88 16.12 -19.87
CA SER A 289 19.86 16.97 -19.26
C SER A 289 18.57 16.17 -19.18
N ASN A 290 18.27 15.65 -17.98
CA ASN A 290 16.99 15.00 -17.72
C ASN A 290 15.88 16.01 -18.04
N PRO A 291 14.81 15.60 -18.76
CA PRO A 291 13.67 16.48 -18.99
C PRO A 291 13.11 16.95 -17.63
N PRO A 292 12.67 18.21 -17.53
CA PRO A 292 12.11 18.72 -16.28
C PRO A 292 10.91 17.86 -15.86
N LEU A 293 10.91 17.43 -14.60
CA LEU A 293 9.77 16.71 -14.02
C LEU A 293 8.51 17.57 -14.10
N PRO A 294 7.32 16.98 -14.36
CA PRO A 294 6.06 17.71 -14.23
C PRO A 294 5.96 18.35 -12.84
N ILE A 295 5.54 19.62 -12.77
CA ILE A 295 5.50 20.40 -11.52
C ILE A 295 4.72 19.67 -10.44
N GLY A 296 3.56 19.06 -10.77
CA GLY A 296 2.76 18.28 -9.82
C GLY A 296 3.51 17.10 -9.19
N LEU A 297 4.31 16.36 -9.98
CA LEU A 297 5.12 15.26 -9.48
C LEU A 297 6.26 15.76 -8.59
N ALA A 298 6.87 16.88 -8.94
CA ALA A 298 7.93 17.47 -8.14
C ALA A 298 7.41 18.00 -6.79
N VAL A 299 6.21 18.61 -6.76
CA VAL A 299 5.51 19.00 -5.53
C VAL A 299 5.18 17.80 -4.65
N TYR A 300 4.74 16.69 -5.26
CA TYR A 300 4.49 15.45 -4.54
C TYR A 300 5.76 14.91 -3.88
N ILE A 301 6.89 14.88 -4.58
CA ILE A 301 8.18 14.46 -4.02
C ILE A 301 8.59 15.36 -2.84
N ALA A 302 8.41 16.68 -2.96
CA ALA A 302 8.67 17.60 -1.84
C ALA A 302 7.74 17.35 -0.65
N ALA A 303 6.47 17.01 -0.88
CA ALA A 303 5.53 16.64 0.18
C ALA A 303 5.97 15.39 0.94
N LEU A 304 6.50 14.38 0.24
CA LEU A 304 7.05 13.17 0.85
C LEU A 304 8.23 13.50 1.77
N HIS A 305 9.17 14.34 1.32
CA HIS A 305 10.30 14.76 2.15
C HIS A 305 9.86 15.59 3.38
N VAL A 306 8.81 16.42 3.26
CA VAL A 306 8.24 17.13 4.41
C VAL A 306 7.64 16.14 5.41
N ALA A 307 6.90 15.14 4.94
CA ALA A 307 6.32 14.10 5.80
C ALA A 307 7.41 13.26 6.49
N GLU A 308 8.45 12.86 5.76
CA GLU A 308 9.61 12.15 6.30
C GLU A 308 10.31 12.98 7.39
N LEU A 309 10.53 14.27 7.15
CA LEU A 309 11.13 15.18 8.12
C LEU A 309 10.28 15.32 9.38
N ILE A 310 8.94 15.46 9.24
CA ILE A 310 8.01 15.51 10.37
C ILE A 310 8.08 14.21 11.17
N SER A 311 8.06 13.04 10.51
CA SER A 311 8.19 11.75 11.19
C SER A 311 9.53 11.62 11.92
N ALA A 312 10.61 12.14 11.36
CA ALA A 312 11.93 12.12 11.98
C ALA A 312 12.04 13.06 13.20
N ILE A 313 11.36 14.22 13.18
CA ILE A 313 11.25 15.10 14.36
C ILE A 313 10.50 14.39 15.49
N GLN A 314 9.46 13.62 15.16
CA GLN A 314 8.69 12.87 16.17
C GLN A 314 9.50 11.75 16.82
N SER A 315 10.39 11.11 16.07
CA SER A 315 11.22 10.01 16.58
C SER A 315 12.40 10.48 17.42
N THR A 316 12.90 11.71 17.22
CA THR A 316 14.04 12.27 17.95
C THR A 316 13.64 12.94 19.27
N GLY A 317 12.36 13.30 19.43
CA GLY A 317 11.85 13.93 20.64
C GLY A 317 11.99 13.03 21.88
N PRO A 318 12.31 13.58 23.08
CA PRO A 318 12.35 12.79 24.30
C PRO A 318 10.97 12.16 24.52
N ARG A 319 10.94 10.81 24.55
CA ARG A 319 9.73 10.01 24.76
C ARG A 319 8.99 10.60 25.96
N LYS A 320 7.80 11.17 25.72
CA LYS A 320 6.97 11.85 26.75
C LYS A 320 6.74 10.91 27.93
N GLU A 321 7.63 10.89 28.91
CA GLU A 321 7.27 10.46 30.25
C GLU A 321 6.23 11.47 30.72
N ARG A 322 5.01 10.99 30.98
CA ARG A 322 3.83 11.79 31.36
C ARG A 322 4.12 12.61 32.62
N SER A 323 4.74 13.78 32.47
CA SER A 323 4.79 14.81 33.49
C SER A 323 3.62 15.77 33.23
N THR A 324 2.70 15.85 34.18
CA THR A 324 1.35 16.38 34.03
C THR A 324 1.22 17.90 34.26
N SER A 325 2.29 18.70 34.11
CA SER A 325 2.21 20.07 34.63
C SER A 325 3.00 21.19 33.94
N ASP A 326 3.25 21.16 32.62
CA ASP A 326 3.67 22.40 31.94
C ASP A 326 3.06 22.55 30.54
N GLU A 327 2.31 23.65 30.37
CA GLU A 327 1.37 23.94 29.27
C GLU A 327 2.09 24.50 28.01
N ARG A 328 3.39 24.25 27.87
CA ARG A 328 4.15 24.70 26.70
C ARG A 328 4.07 23.66 25.60
N ILE A 329 3.42 24.01 24.49
CA ILE A 329 3.53 23.28 23.22
C ILE A 329 5.03 23.04 22.98
N PRO A 330 5.49 21.78 22.94
CA PRO A 330 6.89 21.42 22.69
C PRO A 330 7.41 22.13 21.44
N ALA A 331 8.67 22.56 21.46
CA ALA A 331 9.28 23.25 20.32
C ALA A 331 9.12 22.45 19.01
N ASP A 332 9.22 21.12 19.09
CA ASP A 332 9.03 20.18 17.98
C ASP A 332 7.61 20.24 17.38
N GLU A 333 6.58 20.37 18.21
CA GLU A 333 5.20 20.46 17.76
C GLU A 333 4.95 21.75 16.97
N ARG A 334 5.56 22.86 17.40
CA ARG A 334 5.52 24.12 16.64
C ARG A 334 6.28 24.03 15.31
N MET A 335 7.44 23.37 15.30
CA MET A 335 8.22 23.16 14.08
C MET A 335 7.43 22.33 13.06
N MET A 336 6.78 21.26 13.49
CA MET A 336 5.90 20.45 12.64
C MET A 336 4.72 21.25 12.09
N GLU A 337 4.06 22.05 12.93
CA GLU A 337 2.97 22.95 12.50
C GLU A 337 3.46 23.96 11.45
N HIS A 338 4.64 24.56 11.67
CA HIS A 338 5.25 25.50 10.73
C HIS A 338 5.60 24.84 9.40
N LEU A 339 6.17 23.63 9.40
CA LEU A 339 6.46 22.87 8.18
C LEU A 339 5.17 22.62 7.37
N ASN A 340 4.13 22.08 8.01
CA ASN A 340 2.84 21.84 7.36
C ASN A 340 2.22 23.12 6.80
N ARG A 341 2.20 24.20 7.59
CA ARG A 341 1.61 25.49 7.20
C ARG A 341 2.37 26.13 6.05
N HIS A 342 3.69 26.20 6.13
CA HIS A 342 4.51 26.86 5.10
C HIS A 342 4.55 26.06 3.81
N PHE A 343 4.62 24.73 3.89
CA PHE A 343 4.51 23.87 2.70
C PHE A 343 3.11 23.95 2.07
N GLY A 344 2.03 23.96 2.87
CA GLY A 344 0.67 24.16 2.40
C GLY A 344 0.48 25.49 1.65
N ASN A 345 1.05 26.58 2.17
CA ASN A 345 1.05 27.89 1.50
C ASN A 345 1.80 27.85 0.16
N LEU A 346 2.97 27.21 0.11
CA LEU A 346 3.72 27.04 -1.13
C LEU A 346 2.90 26.24 -2.16
N ARG A 347 2.28 25.13 -1.75
CA ARG A 347 1.42 24.30 -2.61
C ARG A 347 0.28 25.11 -3.22
N ALA A 348 -0.41 25.91 -2.42
CA ALA A 348 -1.55 26.71 -2.85
C ALA A 348 -1.18 27.79 -3.90
N LEU A 349 0.09 28.20 -3.96
CA LEU A 349 0.56 29.14 -4.95
C LEU A 349 0.90 28.46 -6.27
N LEU A 350 1.41 27.23 -6.26
CA LEU A 350 1.89 26.55 -7.46
C LEU A 350 0.77 26.25 -8.46
N PRO A 351 1.04 26.38 -9.78
CA PRO A 351 0.03 26.12 -10.80
C PRO A 351 -0.40 24.64 -10.79
N THR A 352 -1.71 24.42 -10.81
CA THR A 352 -2.27 23.09 -11.03
C THR A 352 -1.97 22.62 -12.46
N PRO A 353 -1.93 21.29 -12.74
CA PRO A 353 -1.60 20.76 -14.08
C PRO A 353 -2.49 21.31 -15.21
N ASN A 354 -3.70 21.78 -14.87
CA ASN A 354 -4.68 22.32 -15.82
C ASN A 354 -4.59 23.85 -15.97
N GLN A 355 -3.76 24.54 -15.18
CA GLN A 355 -3.57 25.99 -15.25
C GLN A 355 -2.28 26.34 -15.99
N THR A 356 -2.41 26.94 -17.17
CA THR A 356 -1.27 27.46 -17.96
C THR A 356 -0.83 28.86 -17.53
N THR A 357 -1.55 29.49 -16.61
CA THR A 357 -1.27 30.83 -16.08
C THR A 357 -1.45 30.82 -14.57
N TRP A 358 -0.61 31.56 -13.84
CA TRP A 358 -0.75 31.66 -12.38
C TRP A 358 -2.11 32.25 -12.02
N PRO A 359 -2.75 31.75 -10.96
CA PRO A 359 -3.96 32.36 -10.44
C PRO A 359 -3.68 33.83 -10.04
N GLY A 360 -4.17 34.77 -10.85
CA GLY A 360 -4.26 36.19 -10.50
C GLY A 360 -3.05 37.10 -10.80
N GLY A 361 -2.05 36.67 -11.58
CA GLY A 361 -0.91 37.53 -11.97
C GLY A 361 0.00 38.00 -10.81
N ALA A 362 -0.32 37.61 -9.58
CA ALA A 362 0.43 37.90 -8.36
C ALA A 362 1.33 36.74 -7.91
N GLY A 363 1.29 35.60 -8.61
CA GLY A 363 2.01 34.37 -8.24
C GLY A 363 3.51 34.59 -8.00
N ASP A 364 4.16 35.35 -8.88
CA ASP A 364 5.59 35.67 -8.76
C ASP A 364 5.92 36.45 -7.48
N SER A 365 5.01 37.32 -7.02
CA SER A 365 5.24 38.16 -5.83
C SER A 365 5.06 37.42 -4.51
N LEU A 366 4.34 36.29 -4.50
CA LEU A 366 4.03 35.52 -3.29
C LEU A 366 4.83 34.22 -3.19
N LEU A 367 5.29 33.67 -4.32
CA LEU A 367 6.04 32.42 -4.35
C LEU A 367 7.35 32.52 -3.58
N LEU A 368 8.14 33.58 -3.82
CA LEU A 368 9.43 33.76 -3.18
C LEU A 368 9.31 33.97 -1.65
N PRO A 369 8.40 34.83 -1.14
CA PRO A 369 8.16 34.92 0.31
C PRO A 369 7.68 33.62 0.96
N ALA A 370 6.87 32.81 0.27
CA ALA A 370 6.42 31.52 0.80
C ALA A 370 7.59 30.52 0.91
N LEU A 371 8.47 30.51 -0.10
CA LEU A 371 9.67 29.69 -0.11
C LEU A 371 10.68 30.11 0.97
N GLU A 372 10.91 31.41 1.13
CA GLU A 372 11.79 31.96 2.17
C GLU A 372 11.34 31.52 3.58
N ARG A 373 10.04 31.61 3.89
CA ARG A 373 9.51 31.13 5.18
C ARG A 373 9.69 29.63 5.40
N LEU A 374 9.58 28.84 4.33
CA LEU A 374 9.83 27.40 4.41
C LEU A 374 11.32 27.13 4.66
N TYR A 375 12.23 27.86 4.01
CA TYR A 375 13.68 27.77 4.27
C TYR A 375 14.07 28.19 5.68
N GLU A 376 13.45 29.25 6.22
CA GLU A 376 13.62 29.64 7.61
C GLU A 376 13.23 28.51 8.56
N THR A 377 12.09 27.85 8.30
CA THR A 377 11.64 26.70 9.10
C THR A 377 12.59 25.52 8.99
N LEU A 378 13.10 25.22 7.79
CA LEU A 378 14.10 24.16 7.61
C LEU A 378 15.42 24.46 8.33
N ALA A 379 15.83 25.74 8.37
CA ALA A 379 17.00 26.16 9.12
C ALA A 379 16.76 26.03 10.63
N GLU A 380 15.59 26.40 11.13
CA GLU A 380 15.20 26.18 12.53
C GLU A 380 15.25 24.70 12.91
N VAL A 381 14.72 23.82 12.04
CA VAL A 381 14.75 22.36 12.25
C VAL A 381 16.18 21.83 12.25
N SER A 382 17.02 22.24 11.28
CA SER A 382 18.43 21.82 11.22
C SER A 382 19.22 22.26 12.47
N VAL A 383 18.96 23.46 12.99
CA VAL A 383 19.59 23.96 14.23
C VAL A 383 19.13 23.17 15.46
N ALA A 384 17.82 22.87 15.56
CA ALA A 384 17.25 22.14 16.69
C ALA A 384 17.58 20.65 16.66
N HIS A 385 17.70 20.07 15.46
CA HIS A 385 17.93 18.65 15.19
C HIS A 385 19.08 18.46 14.19
N PRO A 386 20.36 18.62 14.62
CA PRO A 386 21.51 18.56 13.71
C PRO A 386 21.63 17.25 12.92
N GLN A 387 21.09 16.14 13.46
CA GLN A 387 21.03 14.84 12.79
C GLN A 387 20.10 14.84 11.56
N LEU A 388 19.18 15.80 11.45
CA LEU A 388 18.23 15.94 10.34
C LEU A 388 18.68 16.98 9.29
N ASP A 389 19.87 17.56 9.44
CA ASP A 389 20.39 18.61 8.54
C ASP A 389 20.46 18.15 7.08
N ALA A 390 20.89 16.90 6.83
CA ALA A 390 20.95 16.34 5.48
C ALA A 390 19.56 16.25 4.82
N LEU A 391 18.51 15.87 5.57
CA LEU A 391 17.14 15.84 5.06
C LEU A 391 16.63 17.26 4.75
N CYS A 392 16.94 18.22 5.62
CA CYS A 392 16.59 19.63 5.41
C CYS A 392 17.25 20.20 4.13
N GLN A 393 18.53 19.88 3.90
CA GLN A 393 19.26 20.31 2.71
C GLN A 393 18.72 19.67 1.42
N ASN A 394 18.40 18.37 1.47
CA ASN A 394 17.81 17.66 0.32
C ASN A 394 16.45 18.24 -0.05
N LEU A 395 15.56 18.44 0.93
CA LEU A 395 14.28 19.08 0.71
C LEU A 395 14.47 20.50 0.17
N ALA A 396 15.43 21.26 0.72
CA ALA A 396 15.67 22.62 0.26
C ALA A 396 16.12 22.68 -1.21
N HIS A 397 16.96 21.72 -1.62
CA HIS A 397 17.42 21.57 -3.00
C HIS A 397 16.27 21.23 -3.95
N GLU A 398 15.40 20.28 -3.59
CA GLU A 398 14.25 19.92 -4.42
C GLU A 398 13.25 21.08 -4.55
N LEU A 399 13.01 21.84 -3.47
CA LEU A 399 12.19 23.04 -3.52
C LEU A 399 12.76 24.11 -4.47
N SER A 400 14.08 24.32 -4.46
CA SER A 400 14.75 25.21 -5.42
C SER A 400 14.55 24.74 -6.86
N ARG A 401 14.64 23.43 -7.12
CA ARG A 401 14.41 22.86 -8.46
C ARG A 401 12.98 23.06 -8.94
N ILE A 402 11.99 22.86 -8.07
CA ILE A 402 10.56 23.08 -8.36
C ILE A 402 10.32 24.53 -8.76
N VAL A 403 10.84 25.46 -7.98
CA VAL A 403 10.65 26.91 -8.23
C VAL A 403 11.36 27.32 -9.53
N GLN A 404 12.57 26.84 -9.78
CA GLN A 404 13.27 27.09 -11.05
C GLN A 404 12.49 26.51 -12.24
N ALA A 405 11.93 25.32 -12.13
CA ALA A 405 11.11 24.73 -13.18
C ALA A 405 9.82 25.54 -13.43
N ALA A 406 9.16 25.99 -12.36
CA ALA A 406 7.96 26.82 -12.44
C ALA A 406 8.23 28.20 -13.08
N LEU A 407 9.34 28.85 -12.70
CA LEU A 407 9.78 30.12 -13.28
C LEU A 407 10.30 29.94 -14.72
N GLY A 408 10.96 28.82 -15.02
CA GLY A 408 11.48 28.51 -16.35
C GLY A 408 10.38 28.21 -17.37
N ALA A 409 9.31 27.53 -16.96
CA ALA A 409 8.12 27.29 -17.78
C ALA A 409 7.38 28.59 -18.17
N MET A 410 7.63 29.67 -17.44
CA MET A 410 7.02 30.99 -17.64
C MET A 410 7.81 31.91 -18.56
N ALA A 411 9.07 31.60 -18.85
CA ALA A 411 9.82 32.39 -19.81
C ALA A 411 9.08 32.34 -21.16
N PRO A 412 8.70 33.49 -21.74
CA PRO A 412 8.04 33.49 -23.04
C PRO A 412 8.92 32.68 -24.01
N PRO A 413 8.34 31.77 -24.82
CA PRO A 413 9.13 30.98 -25.76
C PRO A 413 10.00 31.96 -26.53
N PRO A 414 11.33 31.71 -26.65
CA PRO A 414 12.27 32.65 -27.23
C PRO A 414 11.65 33.14 -28.52
N GLY A 415 11.30 34.43 -28.54
CA GLY A 415 10.37 34.98 -29.52
C GLY A 415 10.79 34.48 -30.88
N ARG A 416 9.86 33.84 -31.62
CA ARG A 416 10.05 33.58 -33.04
C ARG A 416 10.53 34.91 -33.61
N ALA A 417 11.83 34.99 -33.91
CA ALA A 417 12.39 36.19 -34.51
C ALA A 417 11.47 36.52 -35.67
N ASP A 418 10.87 37.72 -35.63
CA ASP A 418 10.04 38.21 -36.71
C ASP A 418 10.85 38.04 -37.99
N THR A 419 10.55 36.98 -38.73
CA THR A 419 10.88 36.88 -40.13
C THR A 419 9.93 37.83 -40.83
N SER A 420 10.10 39.14 -40.60
CA SER A 420 9.72 40.15 -41.56
C SER A 420 10.54 39.83 -42.80
N GLY A 421 9.99 38.97 -43.65
CA GLY A 421 10.53 38.71 -44.97
C GLY A 421 10.71 40.05 -45.70
N PRO A 422 11.77 40.19 -46.50
CA PRO A 422 11.98 41.40 -47.27
C PRO A 422 10.74 41.71 -48.13
N PRO A 423 10.33 42.99 -48.27
CA PRO A 423 9.18 43.35 -49.07
C PRO A 423 9.36 42.84 -50.51
N GLU A 424 8.34 42.16 -51.03
CA GLU A 424 8.33 41.69 -52.41
C GLU A 424 8.50 42.87 -53.39
N PRO A 425 9.34 42.73 -54.42
CA PRO A 425 9.54 43.76 -55.41
C PRO A 425 8.38 43.79 -56.42
N GLY A 426 7.56 44.84 -56.30
CA GLY A 426 7.03 45.60 -57.44
C GLY A 426 6.14 44.86 -58.45
N GLU A 427 4.82 44.90 -58.22
CA GLU A 427 3.83 44.80 -59.29
C GLU A 427 3.71 46.17 -59.98
N ALA A 428 4.01 46.19 -61.29
CA ALA A 428 4.03 47.40 -62.11
C ALA A 428 2.60 47.91 -62.41
N PRO A 429 2.39 49.24 -62.46
CA PRO A 429 1.10 49.79 -62.87
C PRO A 429 0.96 49.74 -64.39
N GLY A 430 -0.12 49.10 -64.85
CA GLY A 430 -0.61 49.24 -66.22
C GLY A 430 -0.85 50.71 -66.58
N ARG A 431 -0.48 51.07 -67.80
CA ARG A 431 -0.76 52.35 -68.45
C ARG A 431 -1.47 52.09 -69.79
N PRO A 432 -2.14 53.11 -70.34
CA PRO A 432 -3.58 53.17 -70.58
C PRO A 432 -4.06 52.54 -71.88
#